data_AF-A0A183CFK2-F1
#
_entry.id   AF-A0A183CFK2-F1
#
_cell.length_a   1.000
_cell.length_b   1.000
_cell.length_c   1.000
_cell.angle_alpha   90.00
_cell.angle_beta   90.00
_cell.angle_gamma   90.00
#
_symmetry.space_group_name_H-M   'P 1'
#
loop_
_entity.id
_entity.type
_entity.pdbx_description
1 polymer ?
#
loop_
_entity_poly.entity_id
_entity_poly.type
_entity_poly.pdbx_seq_one_letter_code
_entity_poly.pdbx_strand_id
1 'polypeptide(L)'
;MIYESRYTFCCGPFRTSVETGTYWIAILGFVVKIIVAIYNSATFHSVLAGLFPLLCAICYLSVVFAQKKNNPSLFMPFLIVEGIGLVIYMLVYIMIAAITILAPQEIVDKLNKHSEKPITREMTSSILIFCLIIAGLYFALTVWFYSIIYRAYKMLKDAIATGRIPPV
;
A
#
# COMPACT_ATOMS: atom_id res chain seq x y z
N MET A 1 14.34 39.62 -1.80
CA MET A 1 14.59 38.35 -1.09
C MET A 1 13.91 37.27 -1.89
N ILE A 2 14.68 36.54 -2.69
CA ILE A 2 14.16 35.51 -3.61
C ILE A 2 13.69 34.36 -2.72
N TYR A 3 12.39 34.10 -2.72
CA TYR A 3 11.81 32.89 -2.13
C TYR A 3 12.36 31.71 -2.94
N GLU A 4 13.51 31.17 -2.53
CA GLU A 4 13.86 29.81 -2.88
C GLU A 4 12.82 28.91 -2.23
N SER A 5 11.73 28.69 -2.96
CA SER A 5 10.86 27.55 -2.77
C SER A 5 11.77 26.32 -2.76
N ARG A 6 12.09 25.83 -1.56
CA ARG A 6 12.60 24.49 -1.36
C ARG A 6 11.46 23.56 -1.76
N TYR A 7 11.27 23.37 -3.06
CA TYR A 7 10.51 22.27 -3.61
C TYR A 7 11.26 21.01 -3.17
N THR A 8 10.95 20.52 -1.98
CA THR A 8 11.45 19.25 -1.49
C THR A 8 10.96 18.19 -2.48
N PHE A 9 11.90 17.49 -3.09
CA PHE A 9 11.61 16.50 -4.12
C PHE A 9 11.30 15.15 -3.46
N CYS A 10 10.24 14.48 -3.89
CA CYS A 10 9.85 13.17 -3.34
C CYS A 10 10.52 11.97 -4.03
N CYS A 11 10.98 12.14 -5.28
CA CYS A 11 11.33 11.04 -6.17
C CYS A 11 12.77 11.11 -6.70
N GLY A 12 13.78 11.17 -5.82
CA GLY A 12 15.20 11.04 -6.23
C GLY A 12 15.59 11.94 -7.42
N PRO A 13 16.18 11.40 -8.52
CA PRO A 13 16.63 12.21 -9.66
C PRO A 13 15.48 12.90 -10.42
N PHE A 14 14.24 12.42 -10.27
CA PHE A 14 13.05 13.07 -10.79
C PHE A 14 12.63 14.13 -9.79
N ARG A 15 13.00 15.38 -10.07
CA ARG A 15 12.67 16.58 -9.30
C ARG A 15 11.17 16.89 -9.29
N THR A 16 10.32 15.94 -8.91
CA THR A 16 8.88 16.09 -8.77
C THR A 16 8.56 16.67 -7.40
N SER A 17 7.70 17.68 -7.34
CA SER A 17 7.23 18.24 -6.07
C SER A 17 6.53 17.16 -5.24
N VAL A 18 6.72 17.19 -3.92
CA VAL A 18 6.02 16.28 -2.98
C VAL A 18 4.52 16.31 -3.19
N GLU A 19 3.97 17.48 -3.48
CA GLU A 19 2.55 17.69 -3.67
C GLU A 19 2.00 16.93 -4.89
N THR A 20 2.62 17.12 -6.05
CA THR A 20 2.23 16.43 -7.29
C THR A 20 2.42 14.92 -7.16
N GLY A 21 3.52 14.48 -6.54
CA GLY A 21 3.77 13.06 -6.30
C GLY A 21 2.72 12.42 -5.40
N THR A 22 2.37 13.08 -4.30
CA THR A 22 1.36 12.61 -3.34
C THR A 22 -0.03 12.55 -3.98
N TYR A 23 -0.39 13.54 -4.80
CA TYR A 23 -1.67 13.58 -5.51
C TYR A 23 -1.82 12.39 -6.47
N TRP A 24 -0.81 12.15 -7.32
CA TRP A 24 -0.83 11.02 -8.25
C TRP A 24 -0.83 9.67 -7.56
N ILE A 25 -0.03 9.52 -6.50
CA ILE A 25 -0.02 8.28 -5.68
C ILE A 25 -1.38 8.07 -5.03
N ALA A 26 -2.03 9.13 -4.56
CA ALA A 26 -3.35 9.01 -3.95
C ALA A 26 -4.41 8.57 -4.96
N ILE A 27 -4.42 9.12 -6.17
CA ILE A 27 -5.31 8.68 -7.25
C ILE A 27 -5.03 7.24 -7.66
N LEU A 28 -3.75 6.90 -7.88
CA LEU A 28 -3.36 5.55 -8.27
C LEU A 28 -3.76 4.54 -7.19
N GLY A 29 -3.50 4.85 -5.92
CA GLY A 29 -3.90 4.04 -4.78
C GLY A 29 -5.41 3.85 -4.69
N PHE A 30 -6.20 4.91 -4.89
CA PHE A 30 -7.65 4.85 -4.95
C PHE A 30 -8.15 3.87 -6.03
N VAL A 31 -7.67 4.03 -7.26
CA VAL A 31 -8.07 3.17 -8.40
C VAL A 31 -7.69 1.72 -8.15
N VAL A 32 -6.46 1.46 -7.70
CA VAL A 32 -5.98 0.10 -7.39
C VAL A 32 -6.84 -0.54 -6.30
N LYS A 33 -7.17 0.17 -5.22
CA LYS A 33 -7.99 -0.38 -4.13
C LYS A 33 -9.43 -0.66 -4.56
N ILE A 34 -10.00 0.13 -5.48
CA ILE A 34 -11.31 -0.18 -6.08
C ILE A 34 -11.26 -1.48 -6.90
N ILE A 35 -10.24 -1.64 -7.74
CA ILE A 35 -10.07 -2.86 -8.54
C ILE A 35 -9.94 -4.08 -7.62
N VAL A 36 -9.15 -3.97 -6.55
CA VAL A 36 -9.01 -5.02 -5.54
C VAL A 36 -10.32 -5.31 -4.80
N ALA A 37 -11.11 -4.28 -4.45
CA ALA A 37 -12.42 -4.47 -3.83
C ALA A 37 -13.36 -5.29 -4.74
N ILE A 38 -13.41 -4.96 -6.03
CA ILE A 38 -14.24 -5.66 -7.02
C ILE A 38 -13.77 -7.11 -7.18
N TYR A 39 -12.46 -7.31 -7.35
CA TYR A 39 -11.87 -8.63 -7.49
C TYR A 39 -12.14 -9.54 -6.28
N ASN A 40 -11.95 -9.02 -5.06
CA ASN A 40 -12.21 -9.77 -3.84
C ASN A 40 -13.70 -10.11 -3.67
N SER A 41 -14.58 -9.15 -3.96
CA SER A 41 -16.03 -9.39 -3.87
C SER A 41 -16.48 -10.48 -4.84
N ALA A 42 -15.94 -10.46 -6.07
CA ALA A 42 -16.24 -11.46 -7.09
C ALA A 42 -15.66 -12.84 -6.73
N THR A 43 -14.43 -12.90 -6.22
CA THR A 43 -13.71 -14.15 -5.95
C THR A 43 -14.24 -14.88 -4.72
N PHE A 44 -14.53 -14.15 -3.64
CA PHE A 44 -15.00 -14.75 -2.38
C PHE A 44 -16.52 -14.82 -2.28
N HIS A 45 -17.25 -14.39 -3.32
CA HIS A 45 -18.72 -14.25 -3.33
C HIS A 45 -19.27 -13.57 -2.05
N SER A 46 -18.47 -12.69 -1.45
CA SER A 46 -18.76 -12.08 -0.15
C SER A 46 -18.51 -10.59 -0.22
N VAL A 47 -19.57 -9.82 0.03
CA VAL A 47 -19.52 -8.35 0.07
C VAL A 47 -18.54 -7.87 1.15
N LEU A 48 -18.43 -8.61 2.26
CA LEU A 48 -17.52 -8.29 3.35
C LEU A 48 -16.05 -8.30 2.91
N ALA A 49 -15.67 -9.16 1.96
CA ALA A 49 -14.31 -9.23 1.43
C ALA A 49 -13.90 -7.98 0.63
N GLY A 50 -14.88 -7.26 0.06
CA GLY A 50 -14.66 -6.00 -0.66
C GLY A 50 -14.66 -4.75 0.21
N LEU A 51 -15.22 -4.80 1.42
CA LEU A 51 -15.38 -3.63 2.29
C LEU A 51 -14.05 -3.05 2.76
N PHE A 52 -13.08 -3.89 3.13
CA PHE A 52 -11.80 -3.41 3.63
C PHE A 52 -10.98 -2.66 2.55
N PRO A 53 -10.78 -3.19 1.32
CA PRO A 53 -10.14 -2.41 0.26
C PRO A 53 -10.92 -1.14 -0.10
N LEU A 54 -12.25 -1.15 -0.01
CA LEU A 54 -13.07 0.03 -0.25
C LEU A 54 -12.87 1.11 0.82
N LEU A 55 -12.73 0.73 2.09
CA LEU A 55 -12.34 1.63 3.17
C LEU A 55 -10.95 2.25 2.93
N CYS A 56 -9.98 1.44 2.49
CA CYS A 56 -8.66 1.95 2.07
C CYS A 56 -8.77 2.95 0.92
N ALA A 57 -9.62 2.70 -0.07
CA ALA A 57 -9.85 3.62 -1.18
C ALA A 57 -10.36 4.98 -0.68
N ILE A 58 -11.33 5.00 0.25
CA ILE A 58 -11.84 6.23 0.85
C ILE A 58 -10.71 6.99 1.59
N CYS A 59 -9.77 6.29 2.22
CA CYS A 59 -8.62 6.92 2.86
C CYS A 59 -7.68 7.59 1.84
N TYR A 60 -7.48 7.01 0.66
CA TYR A 60 -6.73 7.67 -0.41
C TYR A 60 -7.44 8.93 -0.90
N LEU A 61 -8.77 8.92 -0.97
CA LEU A 61 -9.56 10.11 -1.29
C LEU A 61 -9.37 11.21 -0.23
N SER A 62 -9.27 10.83 1.05
CA SER A 62 -9.04 11.80 2.14
C SER A 62 -7.71 12.52 1.99
N VAL A 63 -6.66 11.85 1.49
CA VAL A 63 -5.35 12.45 1.17
C VAL A 63 -5.49 13.51 0.08
N VAL A 64 -6.24 13.25 -1.00
CA VAL A 64 -6.50 14.23 -2.06
C VAL A 64 -7.19 15.48 -1.50
N PHE A 65 -8.22 15.29 -0.66
CA PHE A 65 -8.89 16.41 -0.01
C PHE A 65 -8.00 17.14 0.99
N ALA A 66 -7.10 16.44 1.67
CA ALA A 66 -6.16 17.01 2.62
C ALA A 66 -5.21 17.99 1.94
N GLN A 67 -4.70 17.64 0.75
CA GLN A 67 -3.88 18.54 -0.08
C GLN A 67 -4.72 19.73 -0.56
N LYS A 68 -5.88 19.49 -1.16
CA LYS A 68 -6.73 20.56 -1.71
C LYS A 68 -7.18 21.57 -0.65
N LYS A 69 -7.42 21.13 0.58
CA LYS A 69 -7.85 22.00 1.69
C LYS A 69 -6.69 22.49 2.57
N ASN A 70 -5.44 22.14 2.25
CA ASN A 70 -4.28 22.40 3.10
C ASN A 70 -4.53 22.00 4.57
N ASN A 71 -5.24 20.89 4.80
CA ASN A 71 -5.61 20.45 6.14
C ASN A 71 -4.92 19.13 6.50
N PRO A 72 -3.89 19.13 7.37
CA PRO A 72 -3.13 17.94 7.73
C PRO A 72 -3.97 16.91 8.50
N SER A 73 -5.08 17.30 9.13
CA SER A 73 -5.93 16.35 9.88
C SER A 73 -6.56 15.30 8.97
N LEU A 74 -6.77 15.62 7.69
CA LEU A 74 -7.39 14.73 6.70
C LEU A 74 -6.44 13.63 6.19
N PHE A 75 -5.14 13.72 6.47
CA PHE A 75 -4.18 12.63 6.24
C PHE A 75 -4.27 11.53 7.31
N MET A 76 -4.77 11.84 8.50
CA MET A 76 -4.77 10.90 9.64
C MET A 76 -5.52 9.58 9.36
N PRO A 77 -6.72 9.58 8.75
CA PRO A 77 -7.42 8.33 8.43
C PRO A 77 -6.55 7.38 7.59
N PHE A 78 -5.90 7.92 6.56
CA PHE A 78 -4.96 7.17 5.74
C PHE A 78 -3.76 6.65 6.54
N LEU A 79 -3.08 7.52 7.28
CA LEU A 79 -1.86 7.14 8.01
C LEU A 79 -2.12 6.08 9.08
N ILE A 80 -3.28 6.11 9.73
CA ILE A 80 -3.68 5.14 10.74
C ILE A 80 -4.10 3.82 10.09
N VAL A 81 -5.02 3.85 9.12
CA VAL A 81 -5.59 2.63 8.52
C VAL A 81 -4.53 1.87 7.72
N GLU A 82 -3.80 2.53 6.83
CA GLU A 82 -2.72 1.88 6.07
C GLU A 82 -1.52 1.56 6.96
N GLY A 83 -1.24 2.35 8.01
CA GLY A 83 -0.20 2.03 8.98
C GLY A 83 -0.46 0.71 9.71
N ILE A 84 -1.68 0.53 10.25
CA ILE A 84 -2.12 -0.73 10.87
C ILE A 84 -2.12 -1.86 9.83
N GLY A 85 -2.63 -1.59 8.63
CA GLY A 85 -2.67 -2.56 7.53
C GLY A 85 -1.29 -3.08 7.14
N LEU A 86 -0.29 -2.21 7.07
CA LEU A 86 1.10 -2.58 6.78
C LEU A 86 1.69 -3.49 7.86
N VAL A 87 1.43 -3.21 9.14
CA VAL A 87 1.89 -4.06 10.25
C VAL A 87 1.25 -5.45 10.17
N ILE A 88 -0.07 -5.52 9.97
CA ILE A 88 -0.79 -6.80 9.83
C ILE A 88 -0.26 -7.57 8.61
N TYR A 89 -0.09 -6.90 7.48
CA TYR A 89 0.44 -7.52 6.26
C TYR A 89 1.83 -8.09 6.48
N MET A 90 2.72 -7.35 7.15
CA MET A 90 4.07 -7.82 7.48
C MET A 90 4.03 -9.08 8.34
N LEU A 91 3.17 -9.13 9.36
CA LEU A 91 3.02 -10.31 10.22
C LEU A 91 2.53 -11.54 9.42
N VAL A 92 1.49 -11.34 8.59
CA VAL A 92 0.96 -12.41 7.74
C VAL A 92 2.00 -12.89 6.73
N TYR A 93 2.75 -11.96 6.13
CA TYR A 93 3.81 -12.28 5.18
C TYR A 93 4.91 -13.13 5.82
N ILE A 94 5.40 -12.75 7.00
CA ILE A 94 6.42 -13.51 7.74
C ILE A 94 5.90 -14.91 8.10
N MET A 95 4.64 -15.01 8.56
CA MET A 95 4.01 -16.28 8.88
C MET A 95 3.92 -17.20 7.66
N ILE A 96 3.46 -16.69 6.51
CA ILE A 96 3.37 -17.47 5.27
C ILE A 96 4.76 -17.89 4.80
N ALA A 97 5.73 -16.97 4.82
CA ALA A 97 7.11 -17.28 4.44
C ALA A 97 7.71 -18.38 5.33
N ALA A 98 7.49 -18.31 6.65
CA ALA A 98 7.93 -19.34 7.58
C ALA A 98 7.29 -20.70 7.29
N ILE A 99 5.97 -20.75 7.03
CA ILE A 99 5.26 -21.98 6.67
C ILE A 99 5.81 -22.57 5.37
N THR A 100 6.05 -21.73 4.35
CA THR A 100 6.61 -22.16 3.07
C THR A 100 8.02 -22.75 3.21
N ILE A 101 8.86 -22.18 4.08
CA ILE A 101 10.24 -22.65 4.30
C ILE A 101 10.28 -23.91 5.18
N LEU A 102 9.48 -23.96 6.25
CA LEU A 102 9.56 -25.00 7.28
C LEU A 102 8.75 -26.27 6.97
N ALA A 103 7.61 -26.15 6.25
CA ALA A 103 6.70 -27.27 6.01
C ALA A 103 6.32 -27.46 4.53
N PRO A 104 7.27 -27.48 3.58
CA PRO A 104 6.94 -27.60 2.15
C PRO A 104 6.25 -28.93 1.81
N GLN A 105 6.57 -30.01 2.52
CA GLN A 105 6.01 -31.34 2.25
C GLN A 105 4.51 -31.42 2.61
N GLU A 106 4.12 -30.90 3.77
CA GLU A 106 2.72 -30.90 4.22
C GLU A 106 1.81 -30.06 3.30
N ILE A 107 2.35 -28.97 2.74
CA ILE A 107 1.63 -28.12 1.78
C ILE A 107 1.42 -28.89 0.46
N VAL A 108 2.46 -29.58 -0.02
CA VAL A 108 2.38 -30.42 -1.22
C VAL A 108 1.37 -31.55 -1.04
N ASP A 109 1.37 -32.20 0.12
CA ASP A 109 0.43 -33.28 0.43
C ASP A 109 -1.03 -32.78 0.51
N LYS A 110 -1.26 -31.57 1.03
CA LYS A 110 -2.59 -30.94 1.04
C LYS A 110 -3.06 -30.51 -0.36
N LEU A 111 -2.16 -29.99 -1.19
CA LEU A 111 -2.46 -29.60 -2.57
C LEU A 111 -2.79 -30.84 -3.43
N ASN A 112 -1.99 -31.90 -3.30
CA ASN A 112 -2.19 -33.14 -4.06
C ASN A 112 -3.48 -33.87 -3.67
N LYS A 113 -4.00 -33.68 -2.45
CA LYS A 113 -5.33 -34.20 -2.07
C LYS A 113 -6.50 -33.56 -2.85
N HIS A 114 -6.32 -32.37 -3.40
CA HIS A 114 -7.36 -31.63 -4.12
C HIS A 114 -7.07 -31.48 -5.61
N SER A 115 -5.96 -32.04 -6.10
CA SER A 115 -5.55 -31.93 -7.51
C SER A 115 -5.69 -33.29 -8.21
N GLU A 116 -6.34 -33.31 -9.37
CA GLU A 116 -6.41 -34.51 -10.22
C GLU A 116 -5.04 -34.92 -10.78
N LYS A 117 -4.05 -34.01 -10.77
CA LYS A 117 -2.70 -34.26 -11.26
C LYS A 117 -1.69 -34.10 -10.12
N PRO A 118 -0.75 -35.06 -9.96
CA PRO A 118 0.26 -34.95 -8.92
C PRO A 118 1.17 -33.75 -9.24
N ILE A 119 1.16 -32.76 -8.35
CA ILE A 119 2.07 -31.62 -8.41
C ILE A 119 3.36 -32.04 -7.72
N THR A 120 4.50 -31.82 -8.38
CA THR A 120 5.80 -32.10 -7.80
C THR A 120 6.15 -31.04 -6.74
N ARG A 121 6.87 -31.47 -5.71
CA ARG A 121 7.35 -30.58 -4.64
C ARG A 121 8.13 -29.38 -5.17
N GLU A 122 8.94 -29.60 -6.21
CA GLU A 122 9.73 -28.57 -6.87
C GLU A 122 8.84 -27.50 -7.53
N MET A 123 7.77 -27.90 -8.23
CA MET A 123 6.82 -26.97 -8.83
C MET A 123 6.05 -26.17 -7.77
N THR A 124 5.55 -26.83 -6.71
CA THR A 124 4.87 -26.13 -5.61
C THR A 124 5.79 -25.13 -4.92
N SER A 125 7.03 -25.53 -4.62
CA SER A 125 8.01 -24.64 -3.99
C SER A 125 8.34 -23.45 -4.87
N SER A 126 8.52 -23.65 -6.17
CA SER A 126 8.80 -22.55 -7.11
C SER A 126 7.64 -21.57 -7.20
N ILE A 127 6.40 -22.04 -7.25
CA ILE A 127 5.21 -21.18 -7.29
C ILE A 127 5.08 -20.38 -5.98
N LEU A 128 5.26 -21.03 -4.83
CA LEU A 128 5.17 -20.35 -3.53
C LEU A 128 6.25 -19.27 -3.37
N ILE A 129 7.49 -19.57 -3.74
CA ILE A 129 8.58 -18.60 -3.73
C ILE A 129 8.27 -17.42 -4.66
N PHE A 130 7.77 -17.69 -5.87
CA PHE A 130 7.38 -16.64 -6.80
C PHE A 130 6.26 -15.74 -6.24
N CYS A 131 5.22 -16.34 -5.64
CA CYS A 131 4.17 -15.61 -4.95
C CYS A 131 4.70 -14.76 -3.79
N LEU A 132 5.65 -15.29 -3.00
CA LEU A 132 6.29 -14.55 -1.91
C LEU A 132 7.12 -13.36 -2.41
N ILE A 133 7.82 -13.50 -3.54
CA ILE A 133 8.56 -12.40 -4.15
C ILE A 133 7.61 -11.30 -4.63
N ILE A 134 6.53 -11.66 -5.34
CA ILE A 134 5.53 -10.68 -5.80
C ILE A 134 4.88 -9.97 -4.62
N ALA A 135 4.48 -10.71 -3.59
CA ALA A 135 3.90 -10.14 -2.37
C ALA A 135 4.90 -9.21 -1.66
N GLY A 136 6.18 -9.58 -1.61
CA GLY A 136 7.24 -8.73 -1.05
C GLY A 136 7.45 -7.44 -1.83
N LEU A 137 7.45 -7.50 -3.17
CA LEU A 137 7.54 -6.31 -4.03
C LEU A 137 6.32 -5.40 -3.86
N TYR A 138 5.12 -5.98 -3.79
CA TYR A 138 3.89 -5.22 -3.51
C TYR A 138 3.94 -4.52 -2.15
N PHE A 139 4.42 -5.21 -1.12
CA PHE A 139 4.62 -4.64 0.21
C PHE A 139 5.62 -3.47 0.18
N ALA A 140 6.78 -3.66 -0.44
CA ALA A 140 7.79 -2.61 -0.57
C ALA A 140 7.24 -1.37 -1.31
N LEU A 141 6.46 -1.58 -2.37
CA LEU A 141 5.79 -0.50 -3.10
C LEU A 141 4.77 0.24 -2.21
N THR A 142 4.00 -0.49 -1.41
CA THR A 142 3.00 0.10 -0.51
C THR A 142 3.66 0.91 0.61
N VAL A 143 4.75 0.39 1.20
CA VAL A 143 5.57 1.12 2.18
C VAL A 143 6.17 2.38 1.55
N TRP A 144 6.62 2.30 0.29
CA TRP A 144 7.13 3.45 -0.43
C TRP A 144 6.06 4.54 -0.63
N PHE A 145 4.85 4.17 -1.08
CA PHE A 145 3.71 5.09 -1.18
C PHE A 145 3.34 5.72 0.16
N TYR A 146 3.27 4.90 1.22
CA TYR A 146 3.02 5.38 2.58
C TYR A 146 4.08 6.41 3.00
N SER A 147 5.36 6.16 2.70
CA SER A 147 6.46 7.06 3.05
C SER A 147 6.34 8.42 2.34
N ILE A 148 5.87 8.46 1.09
CA ILE A 148 5.66 9.70 0.34
C ILE A 148 4.51 10.50 0.95
N ILE A 149 3.38 9.85 1.22
CA ILE A 149 2.22 10.50 1.83
C ILE A 149 2.55 10.99 3.25
N TYR A 150 3.31 10.22 4.03
CA TYR A 150 3.78 10.64 5.35
C TYR A 150 4.69 11.87 5.30
N ARG A 151 5.61 11.94 4.31
CA ARG A 151 6.44 13.13 4.09
C ARG A 151 5.59 14.35 3.75
N ALA A 152 4.59 14.20 2.89
CA ALA A 152 3.65 15.29 2.55
C ALA A 152 2.87 15.78 3.78
N TYR A 153 2.36 14.86 4.60
CA TYR A 153 1.72 15.20 5.88
C TYR A 153 2.65 16.00 6.79
N LYS A 154 3.89 15.54 6.98
CA LYS A 154 4.86 16.20 7.85
C LYS A 154 5.19 17.61 7.34
N MET A 155 5.44 17.76 6.03
CA MET A 155 5.72 19.07 5.43
C MET A 155 4.56 20.05 5.60
N LEU A 156 3.32 19.61 5.38
CA LEU A 156 2.14 20.45 5.55
C LEU A 156 1.95 20.87 7.02
N LYS A 157 2.18 19.94 7.95
CA LYS A 157 2.12 20.22 9.39
C LYS A 157 3.18 21.24 9.83
N ASP A 158 4.41 21.09 9.36
CA ASP A 158 5.52 22.00 9.66
C ASP A 158 5.31 23.40 9.05
N ALA A 159 4.76 23.46 7.82
CA ALA A 159 4.38 24.70 7.15
C ALA A 159 3.34 25.50 7.93
N ILE A 160 2.31 24.82 8.46
CA ILE A 160 1.27 25.46 9.29
C ILE A 160 1.84 25.93 10.62
N ALA A 161 2.67 25.12 11.28
CA ALA A 161 3.30 25.48 12.55
C ALA A 161 4.23 26.71 12.42
N THR A 162 4.84 26.91 11.26
CA THR A 162 5.76 28.02 10.98
C THR A 162 5.07 29.24 10.34
N GLY A 163 3.76 29.17 10.09
CA GLY A 163 2.99 30.24 9.43
C GLY A 163 3.35 30.45 7.95
N ARG A 164 4.10 29.52 7.33
CA ARG A 164 4.51 29.57 5.92
C ARG A 164 3.67 28.60 5.10
N ILE A 165 2.40 28.95 4.91
CA ILE A 165 1.51 28.16 4.06
C ILE A 165 1.99 28.34 2.60
N PRO A 166 2.41 27.28 1.89
CA PRO A 166 2.75 27.39 0.49
C PRO A 166 1.52 27.83 -0.33
N PRO A 167 1.69 28.68 -1.37
CA PRO A 167 0.60 29.02 -2.25
C PRO A 167 0.11 27.78 -3.00
N VAL A 168 -1.22 27.67 -3.13
CA VAL A 168 -1.96 26.63 -3.89
C VAL A 168 -1.68 26.76 -5.38
#